data_AF-A0A662VAN0-F1
#
_entry.id   AF-A0A662VAN0-F1
#
_cell.length_a   1.000
_cell.length_b   1.000
_cell.length_c   1.000
_cell.angle_alpha   90.00
_cell.angle_beta   90.00
_cell.angle_gamma   90.00
#
_symmetry.space_group_name_H-M   'P 1'
#
loop_
_entity.id
_entity.type
_entity.pdbx_description
1 polymer ?
#
loop_
_entity_poly.entity_id
_entity_poly.type
_entity_poly.pdbx_seq_one_letter_code
_entity_poly.pdbx_strand_id
1 'polypeptide(L)'
;MRVEEILNNLEVIRKVGVSVIRPKKAKIKPVSISKIIVPLYEEEECNYLSLLSFADQFEILEEICGSPKCFLIYDINESKISSSGFAFSINPITCIDDEVVIEGREKLKGLKLVREFDRFIFNKKNGELIELFYYGSRPHIDTKCVEKIFRDVIKIEKVLGCEFVMIWICSEEKVQVLSVLCIDVILQKSVLCRAK
;
A
#
# COMPACT_ATOMS: atom_id res chain seq x y z
N MET A 1 -3.17 13.39 -6.00
CA MET A 1 -2.27 12.75 -6.97
C MET A 1 -3.08 12.25 -8.16
N ARG A 2 -2.66 12.59 -9.38
CA ARG A 2 -3.31 12.19 -10.63
C ARG A 2 -2.91 10.78 -11.06
N VAL A 3 -3.72 10.12 -11.87
CA VAL A 3 -3.45 8.75 -12.36
C VAL A 3 -2.14 8.69 -13.14
N GLU A 4 -1.84 9.71 -13.94
CA GLU A 4 -0.60 9.82 -14.71
C GLU A 4 0.63 9.86 -13.80
N GLU A 5 0.54 10.52 -12.64
CA GLU A 5 1.62 10.59 -11.65
C GLU A 5 1.87 9.21 -11.02
N ILE A 6 0.80 8.47 -10.69
CA ILE A 6 0.90 7.10 -10.17
C ILE A 6 1.55 6.18 -11.20
N LEU A 7 1.13 6.25 -12.47
CA LEU A 7 1.73 5.47 -13.55
C LEU A 7 3.20 5.86 -13.78
N ASN A 8 3.54 7.14 -13.68
CA ASN A 8 4.91 7.62 -13.77
C ASN A 8 5.78 7.11 -12.61
N ASN A 9 5.26 7.13 -11.37
CA ASN A 9 5.95 6.57 -10.21
C ASN A 9 6.29 5.09 -10.43
N LEU A 10 5.32 4.30 -10.91
CA LEU A 10 5.54 2.89 -11.24
C LEU A 10 6.65 2.68 -12.28
N GLU A 11 6.77 3.55 -13.29
CA GLU A 11 7.85 3.48 -14.27
C GLU A 11 9.22 3.83 -13.67
N VAL A 12 9.27 4.87 -12.84
CA VAL A 12 10.48 5.29 -12.14
C VAL A 12 10.97 4.16 -11.21
N ILE A 13 10.07 3.57 -10.44
CA ILE A 13 10.34 2.45 -9.52
C ILE A 13 10.86 1.23 -10.28
N ARG A 14 10.26 0.90 -11.42
CA ARG A 14 10.71 -0.22 -12.26
C ARG A 14 12.15 -0.04 -12.76
N LYS A 15 12.55 1.19 -13.10
CA LYS A 15 13.91 1.49 -13.60
C LYS A 15 15.00 1.26 -12.55
N VAL A 16 14.66 1.26 -11.26
CA VAL A 16 15.60 1.01 -10.15
C VAL A 16 15.58 -0.44 -9.64
N GLY A 17 15.01 -1.35 -10.44
CA GLY A 17 15.08 -2.80 -10.20
C GLY A 17 14.06 -3.34 -9.20
N VAL A 18 13.02 -2.57 -8.85
CA VAL A 18 11.87 -3.06 -8.09
C VAL A 18 10.86 -3.68 -9.06
N SER A 19 10.32 -4.85 -8.71
CA SER A 19 9.34 -5.52 -9.57
C SER A 19 7.98 -4.83 -9.45
N VAL A 20 7.46 -4.36 -10.58
CA VAL A 20 6.17 -3.67 -10.65
C VAL A 20 5.23 -4.45 -11.56
N ILE A 21 3.94 -4.54 -11.20
CA ILE A 21 2.89 -4.98 -12.12
C ILE A 21 2.26 -3.74 -12.73
N ARG A 22 2.30 -3.64 -14.05
CA ARG A 22 1.59 -2.57 -14.75
C ARG A 22 0.09 -2.86 -14.78
N PRO A 23 -0.76 -1.87 -14.47
CA PRO A 23 -2.21 -2.05 -14.63
C PRO A 23 -2.56 -2.25 -16.11
N LYS A 24 -3.52 -3.13 -16.39
CA LYS A 24 -4.02 -3.36 -17.77
C LYS A 24 -4.84 -2.19 -18.28
N LYS A 25 -5.60 -1.53 -17.39
CA LYS A 25 -6.42 -0.35 -17.68
C LYS A 25 -6.48 0.53 -16.44
N ALA A 26 -6.43 1.83 -16.64
CA ALA A 26 -6.97 2.82 -15.72
C ALA A 26 -8.38 3.17 -16.24
N LYS A 27 -9.43 2.89 -15.47
CA LYS A 27 -10.82 3.17 -15.87
C LYS A 27 -11.48 4.11 -14.88
N ILE A 28 -12.17 5.11 -15.40
CA ILE A 28 -13.14 5.93 -14.69
C ILE A 28 -14.48 5.19 -14.83
N LYS A 29 -15.14 4.79 -13.72
CA LYS A 29 -16.46 4.09 -13.61
C LYS A 29 -16.50 2.52 -13.62
N PRO A 30 -17.60 1.90 -13.11
CA PRO A 30 -17.55 0.75 -12.21
C PRO A 30 -17.15 -0.54 -12.94
N VAL A 31 -16.42 -1.38 -12.20
CA VAL A 31 -15.71 -2.53 -12.74
C VAL A 31 -16.32 -3.81 -12.16
N SER A 32 -16.59 -4.78 -13.04
CA SER A 32 -17.04 -6.14 -12.69
C SER A 32 -15.98 -6.92 -11.91
N ILE A 33 -16.44 -7.74 -10.95
CA ILE A 33 -15.74 -8.25 -9.74
C ILE A 33 -14.79 -9.45 -10.03
N SER A 34 -14.02 -9.45 -11.11
CA SER A 34 -13.04 -10.53 -11.41
C SER A 34 -11.58 -10.08 -11.42
N LYS A 35 -11.30 -8.86 -10.95
CA LYS A 35 -9.98 -8.21 -11.01
C LYS A 35 -9.66 -7.54 -9.68
N ILE A 36 -8.38 -7.42 -9.34
CA ILE A 36 -7.96 -6.47 -8.32
C ILE A 36 -8.25 -5.07 -8.84
N ILE A 37 -9.01 -4.33 -8.05
CA ILE A 37 -9.40 -2.96 -8.28
C ILE A 37 -8.80 -2.13 -7.16
N VAL A 38 -7.88 -1.23 -7.50
CA VAL A 38 -7.40 -0.20 -6.57
C VAL A 38 -8.17 1.09 -6.90
N PRO A 39 -9.10 1.54 -6.04
CA PRO A 39 -9.81 2.80 -6.24
C PRO A 39 -8.86 3.98 -6.02
N LEU A 40 -9.07 5.02 -6.81
CA LEU A 40 -8.35 6.29 -6.74
C LEU A 40 -9.37 7.44 -6.72
N TYR A 41 -9.27 8.29 -5.70
CA TYR A 41 -10.04 9.52 -5.50
C TYR A 41 -9.21 10.73 -5.99
N GLU A 42 -9.89 11.83 -6.35
CA GLU A 42 -9.17 13.05 -6.74
C GLU A 42 -8.45 13.71 -5.56
N GLU A 43 -9.03 13.60 -4.37
CA GLU A 43 -8.46 14.13 -3.13
C GLU A 43 -7.47 13.14 -2.51
N GLU A 44 -6.29 13.62 -2.16
CA GLU A 44 -5.20 12.80 -1.60
C GLU A 44 -5.53 12.24 -0.22
N GLU A 45 -6.23 13.01 0.60
CA GLU A 45 -6.79 12.58 1.89
C GLU A 45 -7.64 11.31 1.74
N CYS A 46 -8.42 11.24 0.66
CA CYS A 46 -9.36 10.16 0.41
C CYS A 46 -8.68 8.90 -0.11
N ASN A 47 -7.64 9.04 -0.93
CA ASN A 47 -6.76 7.92 -1.28
C ASN A 47 -6.12 7.34 -0.03
N TYR A 48 -5.65 8.22 0.86
CA TYR A 48 -4.99 7.85 2.09
C TYR A 48 -5.92 7.12 3.08
N LEU A 49 -7.10 7.69 3.35
CA LEU A 49 -8.12 7.07 4.21
C LEU A 49 -8.57 5.72 3.66
N SER A 50 -8.80 5.62 2.34
CA SER A 50 -9.17 4.35 1.70
C SER A 50 -8.17 3.22 2.00
N LEU A 51 -6.88 3.54 2.13
CA LEU A 51 -5.81 2.58 2.39
C LEU A 51 -5.71 2.14 3.85
N LEU A 52 -6.22 2.94 4.79
CA LEU A 52 -6.10 2.66 6.23
C LEU A 52 -7.16 1.69 6.79
N SER A 53 -8.29 1.49 6.11
CA SER A 53 -9.29 0.44 6.40
C SER A 53 -10.47 0.61 5.42
N PHE A 54 -10.32 0.14 4.19
CA PHE A 54 -11.35 0.06 3.12
C PHE A 54 -12.87 -0.24 3.45
N ALA A 55 -13.36 -0.69 4.63
CA ALA A 55 -14.62 -1.48 4.79
C ALA A 55 -15.72 -0.64 5.34
N ASP A 56 -15.49 -0.15 6.56
CA ASP A 56 -16.37 0.78 7.20
C ASP A 56 -16.21 2.17 6.54
N GLN A 57 -15.22 2.33 5.65
CA GLN A 57 -14.94 3.58 4.98
C GLN A 57 -15.43 3.67 3.55
N PHE A 58 -15.88 2.63 2.84
CA PHE A 58 -16.28 2.85 1.44
C PHE A 58 -17.55 3.72 1.34
N GLU A 59 -18.56 3.46 2.18
CA GLU A 59 -19.74 4.33 2.29
C GLU A 59 -19.39 5.70 2.88
N ILE A 60 -18.60 5.74 3.96
CA ILE A 60 -18.18 7.00 4.61
C ILE A 60 -17.29 7.84 3.67
N LEU A 61 -16.44 7.23 2.84
CA LEU A 61 -15.61 7.91 1.85
C LEU A 61 -16.40 8.30 0.61
N GLU A 62 -17.40 7.53 0.17
CA GLU A 62 -18.33 8.05 -0.85
C GLU A 62 -19.07 9.29 -0.35
N GLU A 63 -19.42 9.34 0.94
CA GLU A 63 -20.08 10.48 1.57
C GLU A 63 -19.14 11.70 1.74
N ILE A 64 -17.89 11.48 2.16
CA ILE A 64 -16.90 12.56 2.43
C ILE A 64 -16.17 12.99 1.15
N CYS A 65 -15.83 12.06 0.26
CA CYS A 65 -14.89 12.23 -0.85
C CYS A 65 -15.54 12.06 -2.25
N GLY A 66 -16.82 11.68 -2.31
CA GLY A 66 -17.51 11.31 -3.54
C GLY A 66 -17.06 9.95 -4.09
N SER A 67 -17.70 9.45 -5.16
CA SER A 67 -17.35 8.15 -5.75
C SER A 67 -15.94 8.15 -6.36
N PRO A 68 -15.18 7.02 -6.25
CA PRO A 68 -13.84 6.91 -6.82
C PRO A 68 -13.87 7.19 -8.32
N LYS A 69 -13.08 8.17 -8.75
CA LYS A 69 -13.08 8.61 -10.14
C LYS A 69 -12.23 7.70 -11.02
N CYS A 70 -11.27 6.95 -10.49
CA CYS A 70 -10.48 6.02 -11.30
C CYS A 70 -10.19 4.71 -10.56
N PHE A 71 -9.95 3.65 -11.34
CA PHE A 71 -9.59 2.33 -10.88
C PHE A 71 -8.37 1.83 -11.63
N LEU A 72 -7.36 1.34 -10.92
CA LEU A 72 -6.28 0.55 -11.51
C LEU A 72 -6.71 -0.92 -11.54
N ILE A 73 -6.74 -1.49 -12.74
CA ILE A 73 -7.20 -2.86 -12.97
C ILE A 73 -6.00 -3.75 -13.30
N TYR A 74 -5.78 -4.77 -12.47
CA TYR A 74 -4.70 -5.73 -12.65
C TYR A 74 -5.24 -7.09 -13.11
N ASP A 75 -4.44 -7.79 -13.92
CA ASP A 75 -4.67 -9.20 -14.24
C ASP A 75 -3.57 -10.01 -13.57
N ILE A 76 -3.97 -10.74 -12.55
CA ILE A 76 -3.09 -11.43 -11.63
C ILE A 76 -3.71 -12.78 -11.33
N ASN A 77 -2.87 -13.81 -11.28
CA ASN A 77 -3.31 -15.14 -10.92
C ASN A 77 -3.35 -15.28 -9.40
N GLU A 78 -4.54 -15.15 -8.80
CA GLU A 78 -4.70 -15.18 -7.34
C GLU A 78 -4.14 -16.46 -6.69
N SER A 79 -4.14 -17.58 -7.41
CA SER A 79 -3.66 -18.85 -6.88
C SER A 79 -2.15 -18.88 -6.63
N LYS A 80 -1.39 -17.97 -7.26
CA LYS A 80 0.06 -17.82 -7.08
C LYS A 80 0.45 -16.81 -6.01
N ILE A 81 -0.52 -16.16 -5.38
CA ILE A 81 -0.29 -15.08 -4.42
C ILE A 81 -0.31 -15.67 -3.01
N SER A 82 0.82 -15.59 -2.32
CA SER A 82 0.98 -16.06 -0.95
C SER A 82 0.50 -15.03 0.06
N SER A 83 0.72 -13.74 -0.20
CA SER A 83 0.28 -12.63 0.66
C SER A 83 0.15 -11.32 -0.11
N SER A 84 -0.48 -10.33 0.51
CA SER A 84 -0.63 -8.97 -0.03
C SER A 84 -0.85 -7.97 1.10
N GLY A 85 -0.75 -6.68 0.78
CA GLY A 85 -1.07 -5.63 1.74
C GLY A 85 -0.51 -4.27 1.36
N PHE A 86 -0.22 -3.49 2.39
CA PHE A 86 0.24 -2.10 2.31
C PHE A 86 1.61 -1.96 2.97
N ALA A 87 2.41 -1.02 2.50
CA ALA A 87 3.64 -0.62 3.15
C ALA A 87 3.73 0.89 3.14
N PHE A 88 4.05 1.48 4.29
CA PHE A 88 4.19 2.90 4.49
C PHE A 88 5.66 3.21 4.69
N SER A 89 6.17 4.21 3.97
CA SER A 89 7.52 4.72 4.20
C SER A 89 7.59 5.67 5.40
N ILE A 90 6.57 5.72 6.25
CA ILE A 90 6.54 6.47 7.50
C ILE A 90 5.63 5.67 8.44
N ASN A 91 5.82 5.73 9.75
CA ASN A 91 4.83 5.17 10.67
C ASN A 91 3.55 6.03 10.65
N PRO A 92 2.42 5.52 10.13
CA PRO A 92 1.20 6.32 10.03
C PRO A 92 0.59 6.64 11.41
N ILE A 93 0.86 5.83 12.45
CA ILE A 93 0.25 6.05 13.77
C ILE A 93 1.04 7.08 14.58
N THR A 94 2.36 6.94 14.60
CA THR A 94 3.25 7.75 15.44
C THR A 94 3.84 8.95 14.71
N CYS A 95 3.70 9.00 13.38
CA CYS A 95 4.33 9.99 12.50
C CYS A 95 5.86 10.03 12.61
N ILE A 96 6.50 8.90 12.95
CA ILE A 96 7.96 8.75 12.95
C ILE A 96 8.40 8.44 11.52
N ASP A 97 9.10 9.40 10.90
CA ASP A 97 9.63 9.35 9.54
C ASP A 97 10.78 8.36 9.35
N ASP A 98 11.48 8.00 10.43
CA ASP A 98 12.54 6.98 10.43
C ASP A 98 12.01 5.53 10.50
N GLU A 99 10.70 5.32 10.39
CA GLU A 99 10.07 4.00 10.49
C GLU A 99 9.37 3.59 9.19
N VAL A 100 9.45 2.30 8.87
CA VAL A 100 8.69 1.66 7.78
C VAL A 100 7.70 0.71 8.39
N VAL A 101 6.43 0.85 8.02
CA VAL A 101 5.35 -0.01 8.49
C VAL A 101 4.87 -0.89 7.35
N ILE A 102 4.88 -2.21 7.54
CA ILE A 102 4.40 -3.18 6.55
C ILE A 102 3.22 -3.91 7.15
N GLU A 103 2.09 -3.86 6.46
CA GLU A 103 0.85 -4.51 6.87
C GLU A 103 0.38 -5.46 5.78
N GLY A 104 -0.17 -6.61 6.16
CA GLY A 104 -0.72 -7.53 5.17
C GLY A 104 -1.29 -8.82 5.74
N ARG A 105 -1.78 -9.66 4.82
CA ARG A 105 -2.39 -10.97 5.10
C ARG A 105 -2.14 -11.97 4.00
N GLU A 106 -2.54 -13.21 4.23
CA GLU A 106 -2.45 -14.28 3.26
C GLU A 106 -3.31 -14.00 2.01
N LYS A 107 -2.77 -14.43 0.86
CA LYS A 107 -3.38 -14.24 -0.46
C LYS A 107 -3.76 -12.78 -0.68
N LEU A 108 -4.89 -12.53 -1.34
CA LEU A 108 -5.44 -11.19 -1.54
C LEU A 108 -6.20 -10.63 -0.35
N LYS A 109 -6.27 -11.35 0.78
CA LYS A 109 -7.00 -10.84 1.94
C LYS A 109 -6.36 -9.59 2.54
N GLY A 110 -5.07 -9.36 2.33
CA GLY A 110 -4.40 -8.16 2.81
C GLY A 110 -4.75 -6.90 2.02
N LEU A 111 -5.33 -7.05 0.83
CA LEU A 111 -5.98 -5.95 0.10
C LEU A 111 -7.48 -5.87 0.40
N LYS A 112 -7.98 -6.80 1.23
CA LYS A 112 -9.36 -6.84 1.67
C LYS A 112 -9.45 -6.34 3.10
N LEU A 113 -10.69 -6.36 3.54
CA LEU A 113 -11.15 -5.62 4.65
C LEU A 113 -11.24 -6.38 5.92
N VAL A 114 -10.11 -6.39 6.62
CA VAL A 114 -9.92 -7.19 7.78
C VAL A 114 -9.17 -6.37 8.82
N ARG A 115 -9.79 -6.23 9.99
CA ARG A 115 -9.13 -5.77 11.22
C ARG A 115 -8.01 -6.71 11.67
N GLU A 116 -7.93 -7.87 11.03
CA GLU A 116 -6.94 -8.89 11.29
C GLU A 116 -5.84 -8.79 10.23
N PHE A 117 -4.72 -8.15 10.56
CA PHE A 117 -3.53 -8.07 9.72
C PHE A 117 -2.27 -8.41 10.53
N ASP A 118 -1.22 -8.81 9.84
CA ASP A 118 0.13 -8.77 10.40
C ASP A 118 0.70 -7.38 10.19
N ARG A 119 1.44 -6.88 11.17
CA ARG A 119 2.15 -5.60 11.14
C ARG A 119 3.60 -5.81 11.55
N PHE A 120 4.49 -5.24 10.75
CA PHE A 120 5.92 -5.21 10.98
C PHE A 120 6.39 -3.76 10.93
N ILE A 121 7.10 -3.31 11.96
CA ILE A 121 7.66 -1.95 12.02
C ILE A 121 9.18 -2.07 12.00
N PHE A 122 9.82 -1.45 11.01
CA PHE A 122 11.27 -1.44 10.88
C PHE A 122 11.83 -0.04 11.06
N ASN A 123 13.00 0.06 11.70
CA ASN A 123 13.81 1.26 11.69
C ASN A 123 14.55 1.37 10.35
N LYS A 124 14.39 2.51 9.66
CA LYS A 124 15.03 2.75 8.35
C LYS A 124 16.55 2.82 8.41
N LYS A 125 17.11 3.36 9.50
CA LYS A 125 18.54 3.66 9.61
C LYS A 125 19.39 2.40 9.76
N ASN A 126 18.95 1.46 10.58
CA ASN A 126 19.69 0.24 10.89
C ASN A 126 19.04 -1.04 10.34
N GLY A 127 17.80 -0.97 9.85
CA GLY A 127 17.05 -2.12 9.34
C GLY A 127 16.49 -3.05 10.41
N GLU A 128 16.51 -2.64 11.67
CA GLU A 128 16.03 -3.41 12.81
C GLU A 128 14.50 -3.52 12.81
N LEU A 129 13.98 -4.72 13.09
CA LEU A 129 12.56 -4.94 13.34
C LEU A 129 12.23 -4.48 14.77
N ILE A 130 11.55 -3.33 14.88
CA ILE A 130 11.15 -2.70 16.15
C ILE A 130 9.95 -3.45 16.75
N GLU A 131 8.95 -3.74 15.92
CA GLU A 131 7.70 -4.33 16.38
C GLU A 131 7.19 -5.37 15.38
N LEU A 132 6.68 -6.48 15.92
CA LEU A 132 5.94 -7.49 15.20
C LEU A 132 4.62 -7.77 15.92
N PHE A 133 3.53 -7.49 15.23
CA PHE A 133 2.19 -7.90 15.63
C PHE A 133 1.60 -8.80 14.55
N TYR A 134 0.94 -9.88 14.95
CA TYR A 134 0.18 -10.71 14.03
C TYR A 134 -1.06 -11.26 14.72
N TYR A 135 -2.11 -11.40 13.94
CA TYR A 135 -3.35 -12.00 14.42
C TYR A 135 -3.25 -13.53 14.33
N GLY A 136 -3.68 -14.25 15.37
CA GLY A 136 -3.60 -15.72 15.40
C GLY A 136 -2.28 -16.26 15.97
N SER A 137 -1.93 -17.49 15.61
CA SER A 137 -0.82 -18.23 16.25
C SER A 137 0.54 -18.09 15.55
N ARG A 138 0.59 -17.52 14.35
CA ARG A 138 1.81 -17.26 13.58
C ARG A 138 1.57 -16.15 12.54
N PRO A 139 2.62 -15.48 12.04
CA PRO A 139 2.50 -14.59 10.90
C PRO A 139 1.93 -15.31 9.66
N HIS A 140 1.02 -14.64 8.98
CA HIS A 140 0.49 -14.97 7.66
C HIS A 140 1.45 -14.56 6.54
N ILE A 141 2.27 -13.52 6.76
CA ILE A 141 3.27 -13.05 5.79
C ILE A 141 4.61 -13.72 6.06
N ASP A 142 5.23 -14.26 5.01
CA ASP A 142 6.58 -14.82 5.07
C ASP A 142 7.62 -13.72 5.36
N THR A 143 8.55 -13.98 6.28
CA THR A 143 9.56 -13.00 6.70
C THR A 143 10.48 -12.55 5.56
N LYS A 144 10.83 -13.42 4.61
CA LYS A 144 11.61 -13.04 3.42
C LYS A 144 10.85 -12.07 2.54
N CYS A 145 9.52 -12.22 2.49
CA CYS A 145 8.66 -11.27 1.79
C CYS A 145 8.74 -9.89 2.46
N VAL A 146 8.57 -9.84 3.78
CA VAL A 146 8.64 -8.61 4.58
C VAL A 146 10.00 -7.91 4.43
N GLU A 147 11.11 -8.64 4.57
CA GLU A 147 12.46 -8.07 4.40
C GLU A 147 12.69 -7.53 2.99
N LYS A 148 12.10 -8.16 1.97
CA LYS A 148 12.17 -7.67 0.60
C LYS A 148 11.32 -6.42 0.39
N ILE A 149 10.10 -6.38 0.97
CA ILE A 149 9.24 -5.19 0.97
C ILE A 149 9.97 -4.02 1.65
N PHE A 150 10.56 -4.23 2.83
CA PHE A 150 11.34 -3.20 3.54
C PHE A 150 12.44 -2.61 2.65
N ARG A 151 13.27 -3.48 2.03
CA ARG A 151 14.34 -3.03 1.12
C ARG A 151 13.81 -2.28 -0.10
N ASP A 152 12.65 -2.68 -0.63
CA ASP A 152 12.04 -2.00 -1.75
C ASP A 152 11.47 -0.64 -1.32
N VAL A 153 10.91 -0.51 -0.11
CA VAL A 153 10.46 0.77 0.44
C VAL A 153 11.60 1.79 0.49
N ILE A 154 12.74 1.42 1.08
CA ILE A 154 13.92 2.32 1.17
C ILE A 154 14.40 2.76 -0.22
N LYS A 155 14.39 1.86 -1.20
CA LYS A 155 14.80 2.17 -2.58
C LYS A 155 13.82 3.11 -3.26
N ILE A 156 12.52 2.86 -3.10
CA ILE A 156 11.47 3.67 -3.69
C ILE A 156 11.52 5.09 -3.11
N GLU A 157 11.64 5.22 -1.79
CA GLU A 157 11.69 6.50 -1.08
C GLU A 157 12.82 7.38 -1.59
N LYS A 158 14.02 6.78 -1.72
CA LYS A 158 15.20 7.47 -2.23
C LYS A 158 15.01 8.02 -3.65
N VAL A 159 14.23 7.34 -4.48
CA VAL A 159 14.08 7.67 -5.91
C VAL A 159 12.90 8.61 -6.15
N LEU A 160 11.82 8.45 -5.40
CA LEU A 160 10.66 9.35 -5.50
C LEU A 160 10.87 10.64 -4.69
N GLY A 161 11.72 10.63 -3.66
CA GLY A 161 11.99 11.80 -2.83
C GLY A 161 10.78 12.25 -2.01
N CYS A 162 9.84 11.34 -1.75
CA CYS A 162 8.61 11.58 -1.02
C CYS A 162 8.37 10.43 -0.05
N GLU A 163 7.66 10.71 1.04
CA GLU A 163 7.01 9.64 1.79
C GLU A 163 5.83 9.09 0.99
N PHE A 164 5.50 7.82 1.16
CA PHE A 164 4.46 7.18 0.38
C PHE A 164 3.81 6.00 1.09
N VAL A 165 2.69 5.60 0.52
CA VAL A 165 2.05 4.30 0.74
C VAL A 165 2.14 3.47 -0.54
N MET A 166 2.51 2.21 -0.37
CA MET A 166 2.72 1.24 -1.43
C MET A 166 1.78 0.06 -1.27
N ILE A 167 1.11 -0.32 -2.35
CA ILE A 167 0.32 -1.55 -2.42
C ILE A 167 1.20 -2.65 -3.03
N TRP A 168 1.29 -3.79 -2.34
CA TRP A 168 2.16 -4.88 -2.74
C TRP A 168 1.44 -6.23 -2.73
N ILE A 169 1.96 -7.16 -3.54
CA ILE A 169 1.64 -8.58 -3.48
C ILE A 169 2.93 -9.39 -3.39
N CYS A 170 2.85 -10.52 -2.69
CA CYS A 170 3.88 -11.54 -2.67
C CYS A 170 3.40 -12.76 -3.43
N SER A 171 4.23 -13.20 -4.36
CA SER A 171 4.09 -14.51 -5.00
C SER A 171 5.24 -15.40 -4.54
N GLU A 172 5.10 -16.71 -4.75
CA GLU A 172 6.16 -17.69 -4.44
C GLU A 172 7.54 -17.32 -5.04
N GLU A 173 7.56 -16.49 -6.09
CA GLU A 173 8.78 -16.14 -6.81
C GLU A 173 9.31 -14.71 -6.54
N LYS A 174 8.51 -13.79 -5.95
CA LYS A 174 8.92 -12.39 -5.68
C LYS A 174 7.82 -11.51 -5.05
N VAL A 175 8.27 -10.41 -4.45
CA VAL A 175 7.45 -9.21 -4.14
C VAL A 175 7.22 -8.40 -5.42
N GLN A 176 5.98 -7.95 -5.62
CA GLN A 176 5.61 -7.09 -6.74
C GLN A 176 4.76 -5.91 -6.25
N VAL A 177 5.09 -4.73 -6.74
CA VAL A 177 4.40 -3.48 -6.43
C VAL A 177 3.25 -3.27 -7.41
N LEU A 178 2.06 -2.99 -6.88
CA LEU A 178 0.88 -2.64 -7.66
C LEU A 178 0.77 -1.13 -7.86
N SER A 179 0.93 -0.35 -6.80
CA SER A 179 0.76 1.10 -6.79
C SER A 179 1.65 1.75 -5.72
N VAL A 180 2.07 3.00 -5.96
CA VAL A 180 2.76 3.85 -4.98
C VAL A 180 2.20 5.27 -5.06
N LEU A 181 1.78 5.78 -3.91
CA LEU A 181 1.14 7.09 -3.75
C LEU A 181 1.98 7.91 -2.77
N CYS A 182 2.62 8.98 -3.23
CA CYS A 182 3.28 9.92 -2.32
C CYS A 182 2.24 10.56 -1.39
N ILE A 183 2.61 10.71 -0.12
CA ILE A 183 1.86 11.40 0.90
C ILE A 183 2.33 12.85 0.89
N ASP A 184 1.41 13.79 0.72
CA ASP A 184 1.72 15.20 0.77
C ASP A 184 1.87 15.68 2.23
N VAL A 185 2.82 16.58 2.48
CA VAL A 185 3.27 17.00 3.83
C VAL A 185 2.13 17.64 4.64
N ILE A 186 1.11 18.19 3.95
CA ILE A 186 -0.07 18.79 4.56
C ILE A 186 -0.95 17.71 5.24
N LEU A 187 -1.00 16.49 4.68
CA LEU A 187 -1.85 15.39 5.16
C LEU A 187 -1.25 14.58 6.31
N GLN A 188 0.08 14.59 6.46
CA GLN A 188 0.73 14.04 7.66
C GLN A 188 0.13 14.65 8.92
N LYS A 189 -0.17 15.96 8.91
CA LYS A 189 -0.65 16.66 10.11
C LYS A 189 -2.15 16.55 10.36
N SER A 190 -2.98 16.32 9.33
CA SER A 190 -4.45 16.31 9.47
C SER A 190 -5.06 14.91 9.62
N VAL A 191 -4.43 13.86 9.06
CA VAL A 191 -5.04 12.52 8.99
C VAL A 191 -4.28 11.47 9.79
N LEU A 192 -2.96 11.58 9.82
CA LEU A 192 -2.07 10.61 10.47
C LEU A 192 -1.86 10.89 11.95
N CYS A 193 -1.53 12.14 12.26
CA CYS A 193 -1.21 12.54 13.62
C CYS A 193 -2.47 12.98 14.41
N ARG A 194 -3.43 12.06 14.65
CA ARG A 194 -4.58 12.35 15.53
C ARG A 194 -4.25 12.27 17.04
N ALA A 195 -3.01 11.95 17.40
CA ALA A 195 -2.56 11.95 18.78
C ALA A 195 -1.81 13.24 19.13
N LYS A 196 -2.56 14.33 19.31
CA LYS A 196 -2.25 15.35 20.31
C LYS A 196 -3.54 15.82 20.98
#